data_AF-A0A4Y7RJX7-F1
#
_entry.id   AF-A0A4Y7RJX7-F1
#
_cell.length_a   1.000
_cell.length_b   1.000
_cell.length_c   1.000
_cell.angle_alpha   90.00
_cell.angle_beta   90.00
_cell.angle_gamma   90.00
#
_symmetry.space_group_name_H-M   'P 1'
#
loop_
_entity.id
_entity.type
_entity.pdbx_description
1 polymer ?
#
loop_
_entity_poly.entity_id
_entity_poly.type
_entity_poly.pdbx_seq_one_letter_code
_entity_poly.pdbx_strand_id
1 'polypeptide(L)'
;DYDHIVHSLHESVHNTPLHEIAVAGTGLPPLANPPTAHGNIEGPLVLELVHIVDIGVSAFDLEEVRQERAHIRHQRRVSRVRSATGEQPLQEREQVLPEYPRERLKLVLTDGFAELEAIECRRLPGIAMGKTPMGTKVRLII
;
A
#
# COMPACT_ATOMS: atom_id res chain seq x y z
N ASP A 1 25.91 21.13 0.11
CA ASP A 1 25.11 21.03 1.35
C ASP A 1 23.60 21.09 1.11
N TYR A 2 23.13 21.87 0.13
CA TYR A 2 21.71 21.90 -0.27
C TYR A 2 21.14 20.53 -0.67
N ASP A 3 21.91 19.72 -1.40
CA ASP A 3 21.47 18.39 -1.86
C ASP A 3 21.19 17.43 -0.68
N HIS A 4 21.96 17.53 0.41
CA HIS A 4 21.75 16.73 1.62
C HIS A 4 20.44 17.13 2.32
N ILE A 5 20.12 18.42 2.36
CA ILE A 5 18.88 18.92 2.95
C ILE A 5 17.66 18.44 2.14
N VAL A 6 17.72 18.56 0.81
CA VAL A 6 16.64 18.12 -0.09
C VAL A 6 16.41 16.61 0.04
N HIS A 7 17.47 15.81 0.08
CA HIS A 7 17.36 14.36 0.28
C HIS A 7 16.68 14.01 1.60
N SER A 8 17.16 14.57 2.71
CA SER A 8 16.58 14.34 4.05
C SER A 8 15.12 14.78 4.13
N LEU A 9 14.77 15.90 3.49
CA LEU A 9 13.38 16.37 3.42
C LEU A 9 12.51 15.38 2.63
N HIS A 10 12.98 14.88 1.49
CA HIS A 10 12.24 13.92 0.68
C HIS A 10 12.02 12.60 1.44
N GLU A 11 13.04 12.11 2.14
CA GLU A 11 12.93 10.93 3.00
C GLU A 11 11.92 11.14 4.14
N SER A 12 11.94 12.31 4.79
CA SER A 12 10.96 12.65 5.82
C SER A 12 9.54 12.67 5.26
N VAL A 13 9.31 13.34 4.13
CA VAL A 13 7.98 13.40 3.50
C VAL A 13 7.49 12.02 3.08
N HIS A 14 8.39 11.14 2.59
CA HIS A 14 8.02 9.80 2.17
C HIS A 14 7.52 8.94 3.35
N ASN A 15 8.17 9.09 4.51
CA ASN A 15 7.96 8.24 5.68
C ASN A 15 6.97 8.82 6.71
N THR A 16 6.58 10.09 6.57
CA THR A 16 5.59 10.72 7.45
C THR A 16 4.18 10.60 6.86
N PRO A 17 3.15 10.25 7.65
CA PRO A 17 1.76 10.25 7.20
C PRO A 17 1.31 11.64 6.73
N LEU A 18 0.56 11.73 5.63
CA LEU A 18 0.13 13.02 5.09
C LEU A 18 -0.72 13.83 6.06
N HIS A 19 -1.52 13.20 6.92
CA HIS A 19 -2.34 13.92 7.90
C HIS A 19 -1.52 14.74 8.92
N GLU A 20 -0.23 14.43 9.09
CA GLU A 20 0.67 15.17 10.01
C GLU A 20 1.35 16.37 9.33
N ILE A 21 1.48 16.36 8.00
CA ILE A 21 2.30 17.33 7.25
C ILE A 21 1.53 18.11 6.19
N ALA A 22 0.37 17.62 5.76
CA ALA A 22 -0.47 18.28 4.79
C ALA A 22 -1.32 19.38 5.44
N VAL A 23 -1.73 20.35 4.63
CA VAL A 23 -2.65 21.41 5.04
C VAL A 23 -4.05 21.08 4.53
N ALA A 24 -5.04 21.12 5.42
CA ALA A 24 -6.43 20.83 5.06
C ALA A 24 -6.90 21.73 3.91
N GLY A 25 -7.61 21.14 2.95
CA GLY A 25 -8.15 21.85 1.77
C GLY A 25 -7.13 22.12 0.66
N THR A 26 -5.90 21.60 0.75
CA THR A 26 -4.88 21.74 -0.31
C THR A 26 -4.74 20.50 -1.20
N GLY A 27 -5.42 19.40 -0.85
CA GLY A 27 -5.37 18.14 -1.58
C GLY A 27 -6.61 17.92 -2.44
N LEU A 28 -7.40 16.91 -2.08
CA LEU A 28 -8.58 16.50 -2.83
C LEU A 28 -9.66 17.60 -2.78
N PRO A 29 -10.34 17.87 -3.91
CA PRO A 29 -11.47 18.79 -3.89
C PRO A 29 -12.59 18.21 -3.01
N PRO A 30 -13.45 19.06 -2.40
CA PRO A 30 -14.57 18.58 -1.61
C PRO A 30 -15.43 17.61 -2.44
N LEU A 31 -15.44 16.33 -2.06
CA LEU A 31 -16.22 15.26 -2.70
C LEU A 31 -17.71 15.33 -2.31
N ALA A 32 -18.25 16.52 -2.06
CA ALA A 32 -19.59 16.76 -1.54
C ALA A 32 -20.72 16.55 -2.55
N ASN A 33 -20.42 15.94 -3.70
CA ASN A 33 -21.39 15.77 -4.76
C ASN A 33 -22.22 14.50 -4.56
N PRO A 34 -23.49 14.47 -5.02
CA PRO A 34 -24.32 13.27 -4.98
C PRO A 34 -23.64 12.11 -5.73
N PRO A 35 -23.98 10.84 -5.42
CA PRO A 35 -23.33 9.64 -5.96
C PRO A 35 -23.37 9.49 -7.50
N THR A 36 -24.12 10.34 -8.20
CA THR A 36 -24.22 10.41 -9.66
C THR A 36 -23.38 11.53 -10.28
N ALA A 37 -22.69 12.34 -9.49
CA ALA A 37 -21.89 13.44 -10.00
C ALA A 37 -20.55 12.92 -10.53
N HIS A 38 -20.31 13.22 -11.80
CA HIS A 38 -19.02 13.02 -12.42
C HIS A 38 -18.20 14.30 -12.28
N GLY A 39 -16.95 14.17 -11.87
CA GLY A 39 -16.00 15.26 -11.76
C GLY A 39 -14.62 14.78 -12.18
N ASN A 40 -13.79 15.72 -12.58
CA ASN A 40 -12.39 15.47 -12.85
C ASN A 40 -11.58 15.95 -11.65
N ILE A 41 -10.55 15.19 -11.31
CA ILE A 41 -9.53 15.64 -10.36
C ILE A 41 -8.48 16.37 -11.19
N GLU A 42 -8.19 17.62 -10.83
CA GLU A 42 -7.13 18.40 -11.44
C GLU A 42 -5.88 18.31 -10.56
N GLY A 43 -4.71 18.17 -11.19
CA GLY A 43 -3.44 17.91 -10.52
C GLY A 43 -2.26 18.55 -11.24
N PRO A 44 -1.06 18.54 -10.64
CA PRO A 44 -0.51 17.41 -9.90
C PRO A 44 -0.93 17.32 -8.43
N LEU A 45 -1.22 16.10 -7.96
CA LEU A 45 -1.53 15.81 -6.56
C LEU A 45 -0.61 14.71 -6.01
N VAL A 46 -0.27 14.81 -4.74
CA VAL A 46 0.39 13.73 -4.00
C VAL A 46 -0.60 13.19 -2.98
N LEU A 47 -0.91 11.91 -3.08
CA LEU A 47 -1.79 11.20 -2.18
C LEU A 47 -1.02 10.08 -1.49
N GLU A 48 -1.57 9.56 -0.40
CA GLU A 48 -1.04 8.45 0.36
C GLU A 48 -1.93 7.22 0.21
N LEU A 49 -1.31 6.06 -0.01
CA LEU A 49 -2.01 4.79 -0.11
C LEU A 49 -2.45 4.29 1.28
N VAL A 50 -3.76 4.27 1.51
CA VAL A 50 -4.39 3.78 2.74
C VAL A 50 -4.70 2.29 2.66
N HIS A 51 -5.23 1.84 1.53
CA HIS A 51 -5.64 0.45 1.33
C HIS A 51 -5.51 0.01 -0.12
N ILE A 52 -5.21 -1.28 -0.31
CA ILE A 52 -5.10 -1.94 -1.62
C ILE A 52 -5.75 -3.31 -1.56
N VAL A 53 -6.63 -3.59 -2.52
CA VAL A 53 -7.21 -4.93 -2.71
C VAL A 53 -7.47 -5.18 -4.18
N ASP A 54 -7.34 -6.43 -4.63
CA ASP A 54 -7.73 -6.82 -5.97
C ASP A 54 -9.23 -7.18 -5.97
N ILE A 55 -9.97 -6.56 -6.88
CA ILE A 55 -11.43 -6.73 -7.02
C ILE A 55 -11.81 -7.48 -8.29
N GLY A 56 -10.83 -7.87 -9.11
CA GLY A 56 -11.09 -8.72 -10.30
C GLY A 56 -11.08 -10.22 -9.96
N VAL A 57 -10.47 -10.59 -8.84
CA VAL A 57 -10.36 -11.98 -8.38
C VAL A 57 -11.29 -12.26 -7.20
N SER A 58 -11.59 -13.54 -6.96
CA SER A 58 -12.42 -13.97 -5.83
C SER A 58 -11.77 -13.58 -4.50
N ALA A 59 -12.59 -13.07 -3.57
CA ALA A 59 -12.14 -12.80 -2.21
C ALA A 59 -11.68 -14.06 -1.47
N PHE A 60 -12.22 -15.23 -1.83
CA PHE A 60 -11.79 -16.51 -1.27
C PHE A 60 -10.36 -16.87 -1.71
N ASP A 61 -10.02 -16.67 -2.98
CA ASP A 61 -8.68 -16.95 -3.51
C ASP A 61 -7.64 -16.02 -2.87
N LEU A 62 -8.00 -14.75 -2.67
CA LEU A 62 -7.15 -13.80 -1.93
C LEU A 62 -6.95 -14.22 -0.48
N GLU A 63 -7.99 -14.70 0.19
CA GLU A 63 -7.94 -15.14 1.57
C GLU A 63 -7.09 -16.41 1.73
N GLU A 64 -7.18 -17.36 0.80
CA GLU A 64 -6.35 -18.57 0.79
C GLU A 64 -4.86 -18.19 0.74
N VAL A 65 -4.48 -17.31 -0.19
CA VAL A 65 -3.10 -16.79 -0.29
C VAL A 65 -2.70 -16.03 0.98
N ARG A 66 -3.61 -15.26 1.60
CA ARG A 66 -3.34 -14.55 2.86
C ARG A 66 -3.03 -15.53 3.99
N GLN A 67 -3.80 -16.60 4.12
CA GLN A 67 -3.61 -17.63 5.14
C GLN A 67 -2.29 -18.38 4.95
N GLU A 68 -1.96 -18.77 3.72
CA GLU A 68 -0.70 -19.42 3.39
C GLU A 68 0.50 -18.52 3.74
N ARG A 69 0.46 -17.23 3.36
CA ARG A 69 1.50 -16.26 3.73
C ARG A 69 1.64 -16.10 5.24
N ALA A 70 0.53 -16.07 5.97
CA ALA A 70 0.54 -15.99 7.43
C ALA A 70 1.17 -17.24 8.05
N HIS A 71 0.86 -18.42 7.52
CA HIS A 71 1.44 -19.69 7.93
C HIS A 71 2.96 -19.72 7.71
N ILE A 72 3.44 -19.37 6.51
CA ILE A 72 4.87 -19.30 6.19
C ILE A 72 5.60 -18.31 7.12
N ARG A 73 5.03 -17.13 7.37
CA ARG A 73 5.60 -16.14 8.28
C ARG A 73 5.67 -16.66 9.72
N HIS A 74 4.65 -17.37 10.17
CA HIS A 74 4.62 -17.99 11.49
C HIS A 74 5.73 -19.04 11.63
N GLN A 75 5.84 -19.95 10.66
CA GLN A 75 6.90 -20.98 10.64
C GLN A 75 8.30 -20.35 10.70
N ARG A 76 8.56 -19.31 9.89
CA ARG A 76 9.83 -18.55 9.90
C ARG A 76 10.11 -17.93 11.26
N ARG A 77 9.09 -17.35 11.91
CA ARG A 77 9.24 -16.75 13.24
C ARG A 77 9.58 -17.81 14.28
N VAL A 78 8.89 -18.95 14.28
CA VAL A 78 9.18 -20.07 15.19
C VAL A 78 10.61 -20.59 14.98
N SER A 79 11.03 -20.79 13.72
CA SER A 79 12.40 -21.24 13.40
C SER A 79 13.47 -20.30 13.95
N ARG A 80 13.28 -18.98 13.79
CA ARG A 80 14.19 -17.96 14.34
C ARG A 80 14.28 -18.01 15.85
N VAL A 81 13.15 -18.19 16.54
CA VAL A 81 13.14 -18.29 18.01
C VAL A 81 13.89 -19.54 18.47
N ARG A 82 13.64 -20.71 17.86
CA ARG A 82 14.32 -21.98 18.22
C ARG A 82 15.83 -21.91 17.97
N SER A 83 16.22 -21.30 16.86
CA SER A 83 17.63 -21.06 16.54
C SER A 83 18.30 -20.16 17.59
N ALA A 84 17.59 -19.14 18.09
CA ALA A 84 18.09 -18.25 19.14
C ALA A 84 18.14 -18.91 20.53
N THR A 85 17.30 -19.91 20.82
CA THR A 85 17.28 -20.65 22.09
C THR A 85 18.17 -21.90 22.11
N GLY A 86 18.89 -22.19 21.02
CA GLY A 86 19.76 -23.38 20.92
C GLY A 86 19.00 -24.69 20.71
N GLU A 87 17.71 -24.64 20.39
CA GLU A 87 16.96 -25.80 19.94
C GLU A 87 17.28 -26.13 18.47
N GLN A 88 17.07 -27.39 18.07
CA GLN A 88 17.24 -27.77 16.66
C GLN A 88 16.28 -26.94 15.78
N PRO A 89 16.81 -26.20 14.79
CA PRO A 89 15.97 -25.44 13.87
C PRO A 89 15.08 -26.41 13.08
N LEU A 90 13.86 -25.96 12.78
CA LEU A 90 13.03 -26.65 11.79
C LEU A 90 13.74 -26.58 10.45
N GLN A 91 13.70 -27.65 9.67
CA GLN A 91 14.34 -27.68 8.34
C GLN A 91 13.71 -26.59 7.47
N GLU A 92 14.41 -25.47 7.31
CA GLU A 92 13.98 -24.35 6.49
C GLU A 92 14.10 -24.76 5.02
N ARG A 93 13.04 -25.34 4.46
CA ARG A 93 12.82 -25.12 3.03
C ARG A 93 12.49 -23.65 2.90
N GLU A 94 13.24 -22.92 2.08
CA GLU A 94 13.02 -21.52 1.78
C GLU A 94 11.67 -21.36 1.07
N GLN A 95 10.58 -21.35 1.85
CA GLN A 95 9.22 -21.24 1.33
C GLN A 95 9.02 -19.80 0.89
N VAL A 96 9.14 -19.54 -0.41
CA VAL A 96 8.84 -18.22 -1.01
C VAL A 96 7.39 -17.86 -0.71
N LEU A 97 7.11 -16.60 -0.38
CA LEU A 97 5.74 -16.15 -0.14
C LEU A 97 4.99 -16.16 -1.47
N PRO A 98 3.81 -16.83 -1.56
CA PRO A 98 3.01 -16.80 -2.79
C PRO A 98 2.57 -15.38 -3.12
N GLU A 99 2.49 -15.10 -4.41
CA GLU A 99 1.98 -13.84 -4.92
C GLU A 99 0.45 -13.84 -4.86
N TYR A 100 -0.14 -12.68 -4.56
CA TYR A 100 -1.59 -12.53 -4.68
C TYR A 100 -1.99 -12.58 -6.17
N PRO A 101 -3.06 -13.30 -6.53
CA PRO A 101 -3.63 -13.22 -7.87
C PRO A 101 -4.07 -11.78 -8.14
N ARG A 102 -3.95 -11.36 -9.40
CA ARG A 102 -3.92 -9.93 -9.73
C ARG A 102 -4.59 -9.63 -11.06
N GLU A 103 -5.77 -9.04 -11.01
CA GLU A 103 -6.52 -8.57 -12.17
C GLU A 103 -6.74 -7.06 -12.13
N ARG A 104 -7.41 -6.53 -11.09
CA ARG A 104 -7.78 -5.11 -11.01
C ARG A 104 -7.76 -4.61 -9.58
N LEU A 105 -6.99 -3.56 -9.28
CA LEU A 105 -6.99 -2.97 -7.94
C LEU A 105 -8.18 -2.06 -7.72
N LYS A 106 -8.69 -2.14 -6.51
CA LYS A 106 -9.25 -1.00 -5.80
C LYS A 106 -8.20 -0.46 -4.84
N LEU A 107 -7.97 0.84 -4.91
CA LEU A 107 -7.09 1.62 -4.04
C LEU A 107 -7.95 2.55 -3.21
N VAL A 108 -7.57 2.77 -1.95
CA VAL A 108 -8.04 3.90 -1.16
C VAL A 108 -6.85 4.82 -0.95
N LEU A 109 -6.99 6.06 -1.40
CA LEU A 109 -5.96 7.09 -1.34
C LEU A 109 -6.43 8.23 -0.44
N THR A 110 -5.50 8.93 0.22
CA THR A 110 -5.84 10.10 1.04
C THR A 110 -4.88 11.26 0.77
N ASP A 111 -5.37 12.49 0.93
CA ASP A 111 -4.53 13.69 1.02
C ASP A 111 -4.13 14.04 2.47
N GLY A 112 -4.51 13.19 3.43
CA GLY A 112 -4.36 13.41 4.87
C GLY A 112 -5.66 13.82 5.58
N PHE A 113 -6.69 14.23 4.84
CA PHE A 113 -7.96 14.71 5.42
C PHE A 113 -9.19 14.09 4.78
N ALA A 114 -9.15 13.82 3.47
CA ALA A 114 -10.19 13.17 2.71
C ALA A 114 -9.67 11.86 2.11
N GLU A 115 -10.57 10.91 1.88
CA GLU A 115 -10.27 9.64 1.21
C GLU A 115 -10.93 9.60 -0.17
N LEU A 116 -10.23 8.98 -1.12
CA LEU A 116 -10.64 8.76 -2.48
C LEU A 116 -10.53 7.27 -2.79
N GLU A 117 -11.65 6.64 -3.09
CA GLU A 117 -11.64 5.31 -3.69
C GLU A 117 -11.31 5.41 -5.19
N ALA A 118 -10.32 4.65 -5.63
CA ALA A 118 -9.88 4.59 -7.01
C ALA A 118 -9.88 3.15 -7.52
N ILE A 119 -10.24 2.98 -8.79
CA ILE A 119 -10.19 1.68 -9.48
C ILE A 119 -9.14 1.76 -10.58
N GLU A 120 -8.35 0.70 -10.69
CA GLU A 120 -7.36 0.53 -11.74
C GLU A 120 -8.04 0.34 -13.11
N CYS A 121 -8.03 1.38 -13.94
CA CYS A 121 -8.54 1.32 -15.31
C CYS A 121 -7.58 0.61 -16.28
N ARG A 122 -6.26 0.73 -16.03
CA ARG A 122 -5.17 0.08 -16.77
C ARG A 122 -4.12 -0.39 -15.78
N ARG A 123 -3.37 -1.44 -16.14
CA ARG A 123 -2.36 -2.04 -15.25
C ARG A 123 -1.35 -0.99 -14.79
N LEU A 124 -1.27 -0.78 -13.47
CA LEU A 124 -0.31 0.11 -12.80
C LEU A 124 0.96 -0.70 -12.47
N PRO A 125 2.09 -0.45 -13.17
CA PRO A 125 3.34 -1.13 -12.84
C PRO A 125 3.84 -0.66 -11.46
N GLY A 126 4.37 -1.60 -10.66
CA GLY A 126 4.94 -1.29 -9.34
C GLY A 126 3.96 -1.24 -8.18
N ILE A 127 2.64 -1.31 -8.43
CA ILE A 127 1.62 -1.37 -7.38
C ILE A 127 1.01 -2.78 -7.32
N ALA A 128 1.19 -3.47 -6.18
CA ALA A 128 0.73 -4.84 -5.99
C ALA A 128 0.43 -5.17 -4.52
N MET A 129 -0.62 -5.96 -4.31
CA MET A 129 -0.98 -6.47 -2.98
C MET A 129 0.16 -7.29 -2.36
N GLY A 130 0.36 -7.09 -1.06
CA GLY A 130 1.40 -7.81 -0.31
C GLY A 130 2.85 -7.46 -0.69
N LYS A 131 3.05 -6.50 -1.60
CA LYS A 131 4.36 -5.96 -1.99
C LYS A 131 4.44 -4.45 -1.72
N THR A 132 3.44 -3.68 -2.13
CA THR A 132 3.39 -2.23 -1.91
C THR A 132 3.04 -1.93 -0.44
N PRO A 133 3.89 -1.18 0.28
CA PRO A 133 3.60 -0.78 1.67
C PRO A 133 2.42 0.19 1.75
N MET A 134 1.66 0.12 2.84
CA MET A 134 0.70 1.20 3.17
C MET A 134 1.49 2.45 3.58
N GLY A 135 0.91 3.63 3.34
CA GLY A 135 1.60 4.91 3.50
C GLY A 135 2.42 5.35 2.27
N THR A 136 2.50 4.50 1.24
CA THR A 136 3.20 4.83 -0.02
C THR A 136 2.63 6.12 -0.63
N LYS A 137 3.51 7.08 -0.93
CA LYS A 137 3.14 8.33 -1.60
C LYS A 137 2.99 8.11 -3.10
N VAL A 138 1.85 8.51 -3.64
CA VAL A 138 1.47 8.37 -5.05
C VAL A 138 1.29 9.76 -5.65
N ARG A 139 2.08 10.06 -6.68
CA ARG A 139 1.93 11.29 -7.46
C ARG A 139 0.98 11.05 -8.63
N LEU A 140 -0.16 11.73 -8.62
CA LEU A 140 -1.08 11.77 -9.76
C LEU A 140 -0.65 12.88 -10.70
N ILE A 141 -0.28 12.49 -11.92
CA ILE A 141 -0.03 13.40 -13.04
C ILE A 141 -1.22 13.21 -13.97
N ILE A 142 -2.09 14.23 -14.02
CA ILE A 142 -3.32 14.25 -14.80
C ILE A 142 -3.16 15.31 -15.89
#